data_AF-A0A0J8RE99-F1
#
_entry.id   AF-A0A0J8RE99-F1
#
_cell.length_a   1.000
_cell.length_b   1.000
_cell.length_c   1.000
_cell.angle_alpha   90.00
_cell.angle_beta   90.00
_cell.angle_gamma   90.00
#
_symmetry.space_group_name_H-M   'P 1'
#
loop_
_entity.id
_entity.type
_entity.pdbx_description
1 polymer ?
#
loop_
_entity_poly.entity_id
_entity_poly.type
_entity_poly.pdbx_seq_one_letter_code
_entity_poly.pdbx_strand_id
1 'polypeptide(L)'
;MGASESKLVFRQGIFRLSEEKGIPADDPYWAGFWELPESVEDVFTLFAPVDIRRTRDTSLGNLETLLLAVASRLTALRHHPSFPDHELAPPRDALNCIRVLTRILPFIYEAENLEEWEENFFWGERRKKTRQAQLAARVLVE
;
A
#
# COMPACT_ATOMS: atom_id res chain seq x y z
N MET A 1 3.68 25.15 -7.54
CA MET A 1 2.48 25.01 -6.68
C MET A 1 2.12 23.55 -6.38
N GLY A 2 2.71 22.53 -7.04
CA GLY A 2 2.31 21.12 -6.90
C GLY A 2 2.57 20.45 -5.54
N ALA A 3 3.67 20.77 -4.84
CA ALA A 3 4.02 20.05 -3.60
C ALA A 3 2.97 20.19 -2.48
N SER A 4 2.34 21.36 -2.33
CA SER A 4 1.28 21.57 -1.32
C SER A 4 0.00 20.82 -1.67
N GLU A 5 -0.33 20.73 -2.96
CA GLU A 5 -1.50 20.02 -3.47
C GLU A 5 -1.32 18.49 -3.31
N SER A 6 -0.17 17.94 -3.71
CA SER A 6 0.16 16.52 -3.52
C SER A 6 0.05 16.09 -2.06
N LYS A 7 0.53 16.91 -1.12
CA LYS A 7 0.42 16.64 0.33
C LYS A 7 -1.02 16.65 0.82
N LEU A 8 -1.84 17.58 0.31
CA LEU A 8 -3.27 17.64 0.65
C LEU A 8 -4.00 16.38 0.15
N VAL A 9 -3.77 15.99 -1.11
CA VAL A 9 -4.37 14.79 -1.71
C VAL A 9 -3.92 13.54 -0.97
N PHE A 10 -2.63 13.43 -0.62
CA PHE A 10 -2.12 12.32 0.18
C PHE A 10 -2.78 12.25 1.56
N ARG A 11 -2.95 13.41 2.22
CA ARG A 11 -3.63 13.49 3.52
C ARG A 11 -5.10 13.08 3.46
N GLN A 12 -5.83 13.51 2.43
CA GLN A 12 -7.20 13.08 2.17
C GLN A 12 -7.27 11.58 1.93
N GLY A 13 -6.31 11.03 1.17
CA GLY A 13 -6.20 9.61 0.94
C GLY A 13 -6.01 8.81 2.23
N ILE A 14 -5.23 9.31 3.17
CA ILE A 14 -5.06 8.69 4.50
C ILE A 14 -6.39 8.63 5.27
N PHE A 15 -7.22 9.67 5.22
CA PHE A 15 -8.53 9.65 5.89
C PHE A 15 -9.48 8.63 5.26
N ARG A 16 -9.48 8.54 3.92
CA ARG A 16 -10.27 7.57 3.16
C ARG A 16 -10.07 6.13 3.64
N LEU A 17 -8.84 5.75 4.04
CA LEU A 17 -8.55 4.41 4.58
C LEU A 17 -9.47 4.00 5.73
N SER A 18 -9.82 4.94 6.60
CA SER A 18 -10.62 4.67 7.81
C SER A 18 -12.10 5.01 7.66
N GLU A 19 -12.45 5.90 6.72
CA GLU A 19 -13.81 6.40 6.52
C GLU A 19 -14.62 5.53 5.54
N GLU A 20 -13.97 5.01 4.50
CA GLU A 20 -14.60 4.15 3.50
C GLU A 20 -14.33 2.68 3.82
N LYS A 21 -15.34 1.81 3.70
CA LYS A 21 -15.17 0.37 3.94
C LYS A 21 -15.06 -0.39 2.62
N GLY A 22 -14.04 -1.24 2.52
CA GLY A 22 -13.90 -2.17 1.40
C GLY A 22 -13.53 -1.47 0.09
N ILE A 23 -12.52 -0.60 0.14
CA ILE A 23 -11.98 0.05 -1.07
C ILE A 23 -11.48 -1.05 -2.03
N PRO A 24 -11.90 -1.06 -3.31
CA PRO A 24 -11.50 -2.10 -4.25
C PRO A 24 -9.98 -2.19 -4.42
N ALA A 25 -9.44 -3.42 -4.52
CA ALA A 25 -8.00 -3.64 -4.61
C ALA A 25 -7.36 -3.13 -5.91
N ASP A 26 -8.17 -2.91 -6.95
CA ASP A 26 -7.78 -2.36 -8.26
C ASP A 26 -8.04 -0.85 -8.38
N ASP A 27 -8.51 -0.20 -7.31
CA ASP A 27 -8.72 1.26 -7.29
C ASP A 27 -7.38 2.00 -7.48
N PRO A 28 -7.26 2.95 -8.44
CA PRO A 28 -6.03 3.72 -8.66
C PRO A 28 -5.59 4.53 -7.43
N TYR A 29 -6.48 4.76 -6.47
CA TYR A 29 -6.20 5.34 -5.17
C TYR A 29 -4.95 4.81 -4.47
N TRP A 30 -4.68 3.51 -4.55
CA TRP A 30 -3.54 2.91 -3.88
C TRP A 30 -2.21 3.48 -4.39
N ALA A 31 -2.17 3.89 -5.66
CA ALA A 31 -0.99 4.47 -6.27
C ALA A 31 -0.54 5.78 -5.59
N GLY A 32 -1.49 6.51 -5.02
CA GLY A 32 -1.20 7.71 -4.25
C GLY A 32 -0.22 7.49 -3.10
N PHE A 33 -0.13 6.27 -2.54
CA PHE A 33 0.80 5.97 -1.43
C PHE A 33 2.27 5.87 -1.85
N TRP A 34 2.57 5.64 -3.13
CA TRP A 34 3.95 5.65 -3.63
C TRP A 34 4.23 6.81 -4.59
N GLU A 35 3.22 7.42 -5.21
CA GLU A 35 3.40 8.51 -6.18
C GLU A 35 3.40 9.91 -5.55
N LEU A 36 2.57 10.15 -4.53
CA LEU A 36 2.36 11.48 -3.97
C LEU A 36 3.43 11.94 -2.98
N PRO A 37 3.98 11.09 -2.08
CA PRO A 37 5.01 11.54 -1.15
C PRO A 37 6.28 11.97 -1.87
N GLU A 38 6.77 13.18 -1.61
CA GLU A 38 8.00 13.70 -2.19
C GLU A 38 9.21 13.43 -1.28
N SER A 39 8.98 13.29 0.04
CA SER A 39 10.02 13.01 1.02
C SER A 39 9.61 12.01 2.11
N VAL A 40 10.55 11.66 2.99
CA VAL A 40 10.25 10.81 4.17
C VAL A 40 9.36 11.55 5.16
N GLU A 41 9.54 12.86 5.30
CA GLU A 41 8.72 13.72 6.16
C GLU A 41 7.26 13.68 5.73
N ASP A 42 6.97 13.68 4.42
CA ASP A 42 5.58 13.59 3.94
C ASP A 42 4.88 12.33 4.48
N VAL A 43 5.56 11.18 4.45
CA VAL A 43 4.99 9.92 4.97
C VAL A 43 4.85 9.96 6.50
N PHE A 44 5.93 10.31 7.21
CA PHE A 44 5.97 10.21 8.67
C PHE A 44 5.19 11.31 9.39
N THR A 45 5.03 12.48 8.78
CA THR A 45 4.25 13.59 9.31
C THR A 45 2.78 13.52 8.91
N LEU A 46 2.46 13.23 7.64
CA LEU A 46 1.06 13.25 7.17
C LEU A 46 0.31 11.98 7.54
N PHE A 47 0.98 10.82 7.56
CA PHE A 47 0.39 9.57 8.04
C PHE A 47 0.61 9.44 9.55
N ALA A 48 -0.18 10.18 10.32
CA ALA A 48 -0.02 10.28 11.75
C ALA A 48 -0.33 8.95 12.47
N PRO A 49 0.28 8.69 13.65
CA PRO A 49 0.07 7.43 14.39
C PRO A 49 -1.42 7.15 14.68
N VAL A 50 -2.19 8.20 14.98
CA VAL A 50 -3.62 8.09 15.28
C VAL A 50 -4.43 7.60 14.09
N ASP A 51 -4.05 7.99 12.86
CA ASP A 51 -4.77 7.61 11.65
C ASP A 51 -4.46 6.16 11.26
N ILE A 52 -3.21 5.70 11.49
CA ILE A 52 -2.82 4.31 11.27
C ILE A 52 -3.58 3.40 12.23
N ARG A 53 -3.60 3.73 13.53
CA ARG A 53 -4.37 2.99 14.54
C ARG A 53 -5.86 2.99 14.23
N ARG A 54 -6.43 4.14 13.87
CA ARG A 54 -7.83 4.23 13.46
C ARG A 54 -8.11 3.30 12.29
N THR A 55 -7.29 3.34 11.24
CA THR A 55 -7.44 2.45 10.08
C THR A 55 -7.36 0.98 10.48
N ARG A 56 -6.36 0.59 11.29
CA ARG A 56 -6.20 -0.77 11.82
C ARG A 56 -7.45 -1.24 12.55
N ASP A 57 -7.98 -0.40 13.45
CA ASP A 57 -9.05 -0.76 14.37
C ASP A 57 -10.45 -0.72 13.72
N THR A 58 -10.66 0.16 12.73
CA THR A 58 -11.99 0.36 12.10
C THR A 58 -12.12 -0.22 10.70
N SER A 59 -11.00 -0.43 10.00
CA SER A 59 -10.96 -0.84 8.58
C SER A 59 -9.72 -1.69 8.26
N LEU A 60 -9.54 -2.79 8.99
CA LEU A 60 -8.40 -3.70 8.81
C LEU A 60 -8.26 -4.20 7.36
N GLY A 61 -9.36 -4.45 6.65
CA GLY A 61 -9.33 -4.89 5.25
C GLY A 61 -8.74 -3.85 4.29
N ASN A 62 -8.90 -2.56 4.56
CA ASN A 62 -8.21 -1.53 3.78
C ASN A 62 -6.72 -1.51 4.10
N LEU A 63 -6.33 -1.75 5.35
CA LEU A 63 -4.93 -1.84 5.75
C LEU A 63 -4.23 -3.04 5.10
N GLU A 64 -4.89 -4.20 5.07
CA GLU A 64 -4.46 -5.40 4.32
C GLU A 64 -4.22 -5.06 2.86
N THR A 65 -5.20 -4.41 2.22
CA THR A 65 -5.12 -4.05 0.80
C THR A 65 -3.96 -3.08 0.55
N LEU A 66 -3.76 -2.09 1.42
CA LEU A 66 -2.63 -1.17 1.34
C LEU A 66 -1.30 -1.92 1.42
N LEU A 67 -1.11 -2.78 2.44
CA LEU A 67 0.11 -3.58 2.62
C LEU A 67 0.40 -4.43 1.38
N LEU A 68 -0.61 -5.11 0.84
CA LEU A 68 -0.49 -5.90 -0.37
C LEU A 68 -0.14 -5.04 -1.59
N ALA A 69 -0.77 -3.88 -1.75
CA ALA A 69 -0.52 -2.98 -2.86
C ALA A 69 0.93 -2.46 -2.85
N VAL A 70 1.40 -1.92 -1.72
CA VAL A 70 2.77 -1.38 -1.64
C VAL A 70 3.83 -2.47 -1.71
N ALA A 71 3.62 -3.65 -1.12
CA ALA A 71 4.55 -4.77 -1.22
C ALA A 71 4.60 -5.33 -2.66
N SER A 72 3.45 -5.41 -3.34
CA SER A 72 3.37 -5.84 -4.73
C SER A 72 4.06 -4.85 -5.66
N ARG A 73 3.85 -3.54 -5.46
CA ARG A 73 4.53 -2.50 -6.25
C ARG A 73 6.04 -2.53 -6.04
N LEU A 74 6.51 -2.63 -4.79
CA LEU A 74 7.94 -2.76 -4.48
C LEU A 74 8.55 -4.00 -5.16
N THR A 75 7.86 -5.13 -5.10
CA THR A 75 8.28 -6.37 -5.75
C THR A 75 8.31 -6.21 -7.28
N ALA A 76 7.29 -5.59 -7.87
CA ALA A 76 7.23 -5.37 -9.31
C ALA A 76 8.38 -4.46 -9.80
N LEU A 77 8.65 -3.36 -9.10
CA LEU A 77 9.75 -2.45 -9.42
C LEU A 77 11.11 -3.14 -9.31
N ARG A 78 11.34 -3.91 -8.24
CA ARG A 78 12.58 -4.67 -8.05
C ARG A 78 12.88 -5.62 -9.21
N HIS A 79 11.85 -6.22 -9.82
CA HIS A 79 12.00 -7.18 -10.91
C HIS A 79 11.82 -6.54 -12.30
N HIS A 80 11.57 -5.23 -12.37
CA HIS A 80 11.36 -4.56 -13.64
C HIS A 80 12.69 -4.43 -14.39
N PRO A 81 12.77 -4.81 -15.68
CA PRO A 81 14.03 -4.83 -16.44
C PRO A 81 14.68 -3.44 -16.58
N SER A 82 13.85 -2.39 -16.59
CA SER A 82 14.32 -1.00 -16.70
C SER A 82 14.60 -0.34 -15.35
N PHE A 83 14.42 -1.00 -14.20
CA PHE A 83 14.74 -0.35 -12.93
C PHE A 83 16.23 -0.04 -12.83
N PRO A 84 16.65 1.21 -12.47
CA PRO A 84 15.86 2.32 -11.92
C PRO A 84 15.58 3.48 -12.90
N ASP A 85 14.82 3.23 -13.98
CA ASP A 85 14.38 4.26 -14.92
C ASP A 85 13.34 5.21 -14.31
N HIS A 86 13.48 6.51 -14.54
CA HIS A 86 12.65 7.54 -13.91
C HIS A 86 11.18 7.53 -14.35
N GLU A 87 10.86 6.99 -15.52
CA GLU A 87 9.50 6.96 -16.07
C GLU A 87 8.90 5.55 -15.97
N LEU A 88 9.66 4.54 -16.38
CA LEU A 88 9.19 3.16 -16.49
C LEU A 88 9.25 2.40 -15.16
N ALA A 89 10.24 2.70 -14.31
CA ALA A 89 10.44 2.01 -13.05
C ALA A 89 10.98 2.95 -11.96
N PRO A 90 10.17 3.93 -11.53
CA PRO A 90 10.68 5.06 -10.76
C PRO A 90 11.26 4.61 -9.41
N PRO A 91 12.53 4.92 -9.10
CA PRO A 91 13.14 4.54 -7.83
C PRO A 91 12.46 5.21 -6.62
N ARG A 92 11.84 6.39 -6.82
CA ARG A 92 11.07 7.09 -5.78
C ARG A 92 9.89 6.27 -5.30
N ASP A 93 9.17 5.61 -6.21
CA ASP A 93 8.03 4.79 -5.88
C ASP A 93 8.45 3.63 -4.97
N ALA A 94 9.54 2.94 -5.33
CA ALA A 94 10.09 1.86 -4.50
C ALA A 94 10.48 2.37 -3.09
N LEU A 95 11.10 3.54 -3.03
CA LEU A 95 11.47 4.17 -1.76
C LEU A 95 10.25 4.54 -0.92
N ASN A 96 9.18 5.05 -1.54
CA ASN A 96 7.93 5.35 -0.86
C ASN A 96 7.20 4.10 -0.38
N CYS A 97 7.20 3.00 -1.15
CA CYS A 97 6.69 1.71 -0.67
C CYS A 97 7.39 1.27 0.62
N ILE A 98 8.74 1.36 0.67
CA ILE A 98 9.51 1.04 1.87
C ILE A 98 9.14 1.98 3.02
N ARG A 99 9.09 3.29 2.79
CA ARG A 99 8.71 4.29 3.81
C ARG A 99 7.33 4.00 4.40
N VAL A 100 6.34 3.68 3.56
CA VAL A 100 4.97 3.35 3.99
C VAL A 100 4.96 2.05 4.81
N LEU A 101 5.66 1.01 4.36
CA LEU A 101 5.78 -0.24 5.12
C LEU A 101 6.44 -0.02 6.49
N THR A 102 7.59 0.67 6.52
CA THR A 102 8.27 1.03 7.76
C THR A 102 7.39 1.87 8.68
N ARG A 103 6.53 2.72 8.10
CA ARG A 103 5.61 3.56 8.85
C ARG A 103 4.47 2.77 9.49
N ILE A 104 3.92 1.79 8.79
CA ILE A 104 2.70 1.07 9.21
C ILE A 104 3.00 -0.12 10.12
N LEU A 105 4.02 -0.93 9.79
CA LEU A 105 4.27 -2.22 10.45
C LEU A 105 4.35 -2.13 11.99
N PRO A 106 5.00 -1.12 12.60
CA PRO A 106 5.04 -1.00 14.06
C PRO A 106 3.65 -0.92 14.72
N PHE A 107 2.67 -0.34 14.03
CA PHE A 107 1.30 -0.19 14.53
C PHE A 107 0.48 -1.46 14.42
N ILE A 108 0.93 -2.41 13.60
CA ILE A 108 0.36 -3.75 13.55
C ILE A 108 0.91 -4.56 14.73
N TYR A 109 2.24 -4.56 14.89
CA TYR A 109 2.92 -5.33 15.93
C TYR A 109 2.62 -4.84 17.37
N GLU A 110 2.20 -3.59 17.56
CA GLU A 110 1.76 -3.11 18.88
C GLU A 110 0.37 -3.64 19.30
N ALA A 111 -0.40 -4.25 18.39
CA ALA A 111 -1.77 -4.70 18.64
C ALA A 111 -1.81 -6.21 18.93
N GLU A 112 -1.77 -6.58 20.20
CA GLU A 112 -1.80 -7.99 20.65
C GLU A 112 -3.00 -8.78 20.09
N ASN A 113 -4.14 -8.13 19.90
CA ASN A 113 -5.34 -8.75 19.34
C ASN A 113 -5.22 -9.13 17.84
N LEU A 114 -4.11 -8.77 17.18
CA LEU A 114 -3.83 -9.10 15.79
C LEU A 114 -2.80 -10.23 15.62
N GLU A 115 -2.32 -10.88 16.70
CA GLU A 115 -1.30 -11.92 16.61
C GLU A 115 -1.70 -13.09 15.66
N GLU A 116 -2.91 -13.63 15.82
CA GLU A 116 -3.42 -14.68 14.92
C GLU A 116 -3.61 -14.17 13.48
N TRP A 117 -4.04 -12.92 13.34
CA TRP A 117 -4.17 -12.29 12.02
C TRP A 117 -2.81 -12.13 11.34
N GLU A 118 -1.79 -11.72 12.07
CA GLU A 118 -0.41 -11.51 11.60
C GLU A 118 0.15 -12.81 11.02
N GLU A 119 0.05 -13.89 11.80
CA GLU A 119 0.49 -15.22 11.40
C GLU A 119 -0.19 -15.66 10.10
N ASN A 120 -1.51 -15.51 10.01
CA ASN A 120 -2.25 -15.90 8.82
C ASN A 120 -1.94 -15.00 7.60
N PHE A 121 -1.82 -13.70 7.78
CA PHE A 121 -1.67 -12.74 6.69
C PHE A 121 -0.26 -12.69 6.09
N PHE A 122 0.77 -12.69 6.95
CA PHE A 122 2.16 -12.62 6.52
C PHE A 122 2.76 -14.00 6.23
N TRP A 123 2.46 -14.99 7.08
CA TRP A 123 3.15 -16.28 7.09
C TRP A 123 2.26 -17.44 6.63
N GLY A 124 0.95 -17.22 6.54
CA GLY A 124 0.00 -18.23 6.07
C GLY A 124 0.22 -18.66 4.62
N GLU A 125 -0.14 -19.91 4.33
CA GLU A 125 -0.03 -20.46 2.98
C GLU A 125 -0.93 -19.70 2.00
N ARG A 126 -0.31 -18.93 1.10
CA ARG A 126 -1.04 -18.33 -0.01
C ARG A 126 -1.36 -19.40 -1.04
N ARG A 127 -2.65 -19.71 -1.22
CA ARG A 127 -3.12 -20.47 -2.39
C ARG A 127 -2.74 -19.71 -3.66
N LYS A 128 -1.69 -20.15 -4.34
CA LYS A 128 -1.29 -19.58 -5.64
C LYS A 128 -2.50 -19.69 -6.56
N LYS A 129 -2.99 -18.55 -7.09
CA LYS A 129 -3.97 -18.57 -8.18
C LYS A 129 -3.40 -19.47 -9.28
N THR A 130 -4.09 -20.56 -9.57
CA THR A 130 -3.68 -21.53 -10.59
C THR A 130 -3.44 -20.80 -11.90
N ARG A 131 -2.46 -21.25 -12.71
CA ARG A 131 -2.11 -20.65 -14.01
C ARG A 131 -3.35 -20.36 -14.89
N GLN A 132 -4.40 -21.17 -14.78
CA GLN A 132 -5.70 -20.94 -15.42
C GLN A 132 -6.42 -19.65 -14.98
N ALA A 133 -6.44 -19.32 -13.69
CA ALA A 133 -7.07 -18.09 -13.19
C ALA A 133 -6.29 -16.83 -13.62
N GLN A 134 -4.96 -16.94 -13.76
CA GLN A 134 -4.12 -15.87 -14.29
C GLN A 134 -4.32 -15.67 -15.80
N LEU A 135 -4.54 -16.74 -16.57
CA LEU A 135 -4.83 -16.68 -18.00
C LEU A 135 -6.24 -16.15 -18.26
N ALA A 136 -7.25 -16.59 -17.50
CA ALA A 136 -8.63 -16.12 -17.66
C ALA A 136 -8.77 -14.60 -17.41
N ALA A 137 -8.02 -14.05 -16.44
CA ALA A 137 -8.01 -12.62 -16.18
C ALA A 137 -7.38 -11.80 -17.32
N ARG A 138 -6.52 -12.39 -18.17
CA ARG A 138 -5.93 -11.72 -19.34
C ARG A 138 -6.85 -11.74 -20.55
N VAL A 139 -7.61 -12.83 -20.73
CA VAL A 139 -8.54 -13.01 -21.86
C VAL A 139 -9.77 -12.09 -21.75
N LEU A 140 -10.13 -11.64 -20.54
CA LEU A 140 -11.24 -10.71 -20.34
C LEU A 140 -10.88 -9.23 -20.57
N VAL A 141 -9.61 -8.93 -20.89
CA VAL A 141 -9.08 -7.58 -21.11
C VAL A 141 -8.72 -7.35 -22.60
N GLU A 142 -8.97 -8.34 -23.47
CA GLU A 142 -8.91 -8.23 -24.93
C GLU A 142 -10.33 -8.21 -25.52
#